data_AF-A0A7C3A8B5-F1
#
_entry.id   AF-A0A7C3A8B5-F1
#
_cell.length_a   1.000
_cell.length_b   1.000
_cell.length_c   1.000
_cell.angle_alpha   90.00
_cell.angle_beta   90.00
_cell.angle_gamma   90.00
#
_symmetry.space_group_name_H-M   'P 1'
#
loop_
_entity.id
_entity.type
_entity.pdbx_description
1 polymer ?
#
loop_
_entity_poly.entity_id
_entity_poly.type
_entity_poly.pdbx_seq_one_letter_code
_entity_poly.pdbx_strand_id
1 'polypeptide(L)'
;MITREEIAEILRKYDLGKLAIGTLGSHSALNIFKGAKEEGFKTVSICKKSDAIIYKKFPLADEIIFVENFSELLKDKIQEKLRELNTVLIPHGSFTAYLSTEEITDRLYVPMLGNRQLLHWEADRERQKKWLSKAGLKLPRTFKKPEEIDTLVIAKLPGAKGGKGYFLANSREAFQKKVNEMIKRGLLGKGDVARIH
;
A
#
# COMPACT_ATOMS: atom_id res chain seq x y z
N MET A 1 15.82 -6.94 7.53
CA MET A 1 15.51 -5.51 7.36
C MET A 1 16.65 -4.82 6.67
N ILE A 2 16.37 -4.31 5.49
CA ILE A 2 17.27 -3.47 4.72
C ILE A 2 17.54 -2.20 5.53
N THR A 3 18.81 -1.97 5.80
CA THR A 3 19.34 -0.85 6.56
C THR A 3 19.47 0.40 5.70
N ARG A 4 19.64 1.55 6.37
CA ARG A 4 19.91 2.81 5.68
C ARG A 4 21.26 2.76 4.97
N GLU A 5 22.23 2.08 5.58
CA GLU A 5 23.59 1.90 5.10
C GLU A 5 23.61 1.10 3.80
N GLU A 6 22.86 -0.02 3.72
CA GLU A 6 22.72 -0.82 2.49
C GLU A 6 22.13 0.02 1.34
N ILE A 7 21.11 0.85 1.60
CA ILE A 7 20.55 1.75 0.57
C ILE A 7 21.54 2.87 0.21
N ALA A 8 22.29 3.38 1.17
CA ALA A 8 23.31 4.39 0.91
C ALA A 8 24.44 3.85 0.01
N GLU A 9 24.86 2.59 0.19
CA GLU A 9 25.82 1.94 -0.70
C GLU A 9 25.32 1.79 -2.13
N ILE A 10 24.02 1.53 -2.32
CA ILE A 10 23.39 1.52 -3.64
C ILE A 10 23.40 2.92 -4.24
N LEU A 11 22.97 3.94 -3.48
CA LEU A 11 22.93 5.33 -3.94
C LEU A 11 24.32 5.88 -4.30
N ARG A 12 25.39 5.46 -3.62
CA ARG A 12 26.78 5.84 -3.97
C ARG A 12 27.19 5.37 -5.37
N LYS A 13 26.53 4.35 -5.92
CA LYS A 13 26.78 3.83 -7.27
C LYS A 13 25.92 4.55 -8.33
N TYR A 14 24.96 5.39 -7.93
CA TYR A 14 24.09 6.09 -8.86
C TYR A 14 24.78 7.33 -9.45
N ASP A 15 24.50 7.62 -10.71
CA ASP A 15 24.75 8.93 -11.31
C ASP A 15 23.66 9.90 -10.87
N LEU A 16 23.99 10.75 -9.88
CA LEU A 16 23.04 11.71 -9.31
C LEU A 16 22.54 12.75 -10.33
N GLY A 17 23.27 12.98 -11.43
CA GLY A 17 22.83 13.85 -12.52
C GLY A 17 21.80 13.20 -13.45
N LYS A 18 21.53 11.90 -13.29
CA LYS A 18 20.61 11.12 -14.12
C LYS A 18 19.59 10.33 -13.29
N LEU A 19 19.24 10.82 -12.10
CA LEU A 19 18.21 10.19 -11.28
C LEU A 19 16.90 10.08 -12.06
N ALA A 20 16.23 8.95 -11.88
CA ALA A 20 14.91 8.70 -12.42
C ALA A 20 13.89 8.50 -11.30
N ILE A 21 12.65 8.94 -11.51
CA ILE A 21 11.55 8.73 -10.59
C ILE A 21 10.73 7.54 -11.05
N GLY A 22 10.69 6.50 -10.24
CA GLY A 22 9.98 5.26 -10.54
C GLY A 22 8.77 5.02 -9.65
N THR A 23 7.73 4.39 -10.18
CA THR A 23 6.66 3.82 -9.35
C THR A 23 5.93 2.68 -10.08
N LEU A 24 5.14 1.91 -9.34
CA LEU A 24 4.18 1.00 -9.94
C LEU A 24 3.17 1.81 -10.76
N GLY A 25 2.87 1.36 -11.98
CA GLY A 25 1.88 1.95 -12.87
C GLY A 25 0.44 1.74 -12.38
N SER A 26 0.07 2.31 -11.24
CA SER A 26 -1.25 2.22 -10.61
C SER A 26 -1.51 3.44 -9.70
N HIS A 27 -2.69 3.48 -9.06
CA HIS A 27 -3.05 4.45 -8.01
C HIS A 27 -2.81 5.92 -8.42
N SER A 28 -1.68 6.50 -8.01
CA SER A 28 -1.32 7.92 -8.21
C SER A 28 -0.14 8.13 -9.16
N ALA A 29 0.22 7.09 -9.95
CA ALA A 29 1.39 7.12 -10.82
C ALA A 29 1.37 8.26 -11.85
N LEU A 30 0.22 8.57 -12.46
CA LEU A 30 0.14 9.67 -13.43
C LEU A 30 0.52 11.03 -12.82
N ASN A 31 0.03 11.33 -11.62
CA ASN A 31 0.38 12.56 -10.92
C ASN A 31 1.86 12.58 -10.50
N ILE A 32 2.37 11.45 -10.00
CA ILE A 32 3.79 11.31 -9.64
C ILE A 32 4.67 11.57 -10.87
N PHE A 33 4.35 10.95 -12.02
CA PHE A 33 5.13 11.14 -13.24
C PHE A 33 5.00 12.54 -13.83
N LYS A 34 3.82 13.16 -13.75
CA LYS A 34 3.63 14.54 -14.17
C LYS A 34 4.51 15.49 -13.35
N GLY A 35 4.48 15.38 -12.02
CA GLY A 35 5.32 16.20 -11.15
C GLY A 35 6.82 15.93 -11.38
N ALA A 36 7.22 14.66 -11.49
CA ALA A 36 8.61 14.31 -11.78
C ALA A 36 9.12 14.94 -13.09
N LYS A 37 8.30 14.94 -14.15
CA LYS A 37 8.65 15.59 -15.42
C LYS A 37 8.75 17.11 -15.33
N GLU A 38 7.87 17.75 -14.56
CA GLU A 38 7.93 19.21 -14.34
C GLU A 38 9.21 19.61 -13.60
N GLU A 39 9.71 18.74 -12.72
CA GLU A 39 10.99 18.89 -12.02
C GLU A 39 12.20 18.39 -12.85
N GLY A 40 12.00 17.98 -14.11
CA GLY A 40 13.08 17.60 -15.03
C GLY A 40 13.62 16.17 -14.87
N PHE A 41 12.96 15.30 -14.09
CA PHE A 41 13.39 13.91 -13.92
C PHE A 41 12.88 13.01 -15.04
N LYS A 42 13.69 12.01 -15.38
CA LYS A 42 13.26 10.87 -16.20
C LYS A 42 12.30 9.99 -15.38
N THR A 43 11.30 9.38 -16.01
CA THR A 43 10.27 8.59 -15.30
C THR A 43 10.26 7.12 -15.69
N VAL A 44 10.08 6.22 -14.71
CA VAL A 44 10.07 4.76 -14.91
C VAL A 44 8.79 4.14 -14.35
N SER A 45 7.96 3.57 -15.23
CA SER A 45 6.73 2.89 -14.86
C SER A 45 6.92 1.38 -14.81
N ILE A 46 6.71 0.76 -13.65
CA ILE A 46 6.59 -0.70 -13.52
C ILE A 46 5.12 -1.04 -13.75
N CYS A 47 4.78 -1.53 -14.94
CA CYS A 47 3.39 -1.58 -15.40
C CYS A 47 2.97 -2.99 -15.82
N LYS A 48 1.73 -3.37 -15.50
CA LYS A 48 1.12 -4.56 -16.11
C LYS A 48 0.84 -4.32 -17.58
N LYS A 49 0.99 -5.35 -18.41
CA LYS A 49 0.68 -5.24 -19.85
C LYS A 49 -0.76 -4.81 -20.12
N SER A 50 -1.71 -5.28 -19.31
CA SER A 50 -3.13 -4.89 -19.39
C SER A 50 -3.36 -3.39 -19.18
N ASP A 51 -2.54 -2.76 -18.35
CA ASP A 51 -2.75 -1.38 -17.90
C ASP A 51 -1.89 -0.38 -18.71
N ALA A 52 -1.04 -0.90 -19.58
CA ALA A 52 -0.08 -0.14 -20.37
C ALA A 52 -0.71 0.94 -21.26
N ILE A 53 -1.96 0.74 -21.69
CA ILE A 53 -2.67 1.69 -22.56
C ILE A 53 -2.75 3.09 -21.93
N ILE A 54 -2.89 3.19 -20.61
CA ILE A 54 -2.99 4.46 -19.90
C ILE A 54 -1.66 5.24 -20.02
N TYR A 55 -0.53 4.57 -19.74
CA TYR A 55 0.81 5.18 -19.79
C TYR A 55 1.33 5.39 -21.21
N LYS A 56 0.73 4.74 -22.21
CA LYS A 56 0.97 5.04 -23.64
C LYS A 56 0.17 6.25 -24.12
N LYS A 57 -1.08 6.41 -23.65
CA LYS A 57 -1.94 7.55 -24.01
C LYS A 57 -1.48 8.85 -23.35
N PHE A 58 -1.00 8.77 -22.11
CA PHE A 58 -0.39 9.88 -21.40
C PHE A 58 1.12 9.62 -21.34
N PRO A 59 1.93 10.23 -22.23
CA PRO A 59 3.37 9.96 -22.36
C PRO A 59 4.17 10.60 -21.21
N LEU A 60 3.79 10.25 -19.99
CA LEU A 60 4.39 10.69 -18.74
C LEU A 60 5.43 9.69 -18.23
N ALA A 61 5.46 8.46 -18.75
CA ALA A 61 6.47 7.45 -18.46
C ALA A 61 7.49 7.38 -19.59
N ASP A 62 8.74 7.76 -19.34
CA ASP A 62 9.83 7.67 -20.33
C ASP A 62 10.26 6.21 -20.57
N GLU A 63 10.27 5.41 -19.51
CA GLU A 63 10.58 3.99 -19.55
C GLU A 63 9.41 3.18 -18.98
N ILE A 64 9.05 2.08 -19.63
CA ILE A 64 8.04 1.15 -19.13
C ILE A 64 8.68 -0.24 -18.95
N ILE A 65 8.68 -0.73 -17.72
CA ILE A 65 9.08 -2.09 -17.36
C ILE A 65 7.83 -2.93 -17.21
N PHE A 66 7.61 -3.86 -18.14
CA PHE A 66 6.45 -4.74 -18.10
C PHE A 66 6.61 -5.86 -17.09
N VAL A 67 5.56 -6.09 -16.31
CA VAL A 67 5.41 -7.22 -15.39
C VAL A 67 4.03 -7.87 -15.59
N GLU A 68 3.88 -9.15 -15.24
CA GLU A 68 2.58 -9.81 -15.17
C GLU A 68 1.92 -9.53 -13.81
N ASN A 69 2.70 -9.50 -12.73
CA ASN A 69 2.25 -9.09 -11.40
C ASN A 69 3.19 -8.04 -10.77
N PHE A 70 2.65 -7.13 -9.95
CA PHE A 70 3.48 -6.15 -9.24
C PHE A 70 4.40 -6.79 -8.19
N SER A 71 4.11 -8.01 -7.73
CA SER A 71 5.05 -8.77 -6.89
C SER A 71 6.39 -9.06 -7.58
N GLU A 72 6.42 -9.00 -8.92
CA GLU A 72 7.66 -9.13 -9.69
C GLU A 72 8.64 -7.98 -9.47
N LEU A 73 8.21 -6.87 -8.86
CA LEU A 73 9.12 -5.81 -8.40
C LEU A 73 10.25 -6.37 -7.52
N LEU A 74 9.99 -7.45 -6.77
CA LEU A 74 10.98 -8.08 -5.91
C LEU A 74 11.98 -8.98 -6.66
N LYS A 75 11.79 -9.26 -7.96
CA LYS A 75 12.73 -10.08 -8.74
C LYS A 75 14.03 -9.31 -8.99
N ASP A 76 15.17 -9.96 -8.80
CA ASP A 76 16.49 -9.35 -8.94
C ASP A 76 16.67 -8.64 -10.27
N LYS A 77 16.28 -9.27 -11.38
CA LYS A 77 16.31 -8.67 -12.73
C LYS A 77 15.58 -7.33 -12.82
N ILE A 78 14.43 -7.18 -12.16
CA ILE A 78 13.65 -5.94 -12.17
C ILE A 78 14.35 -4.88 -11.32
N GLN A 79 14.83 -5.27 -10.13
CA GLN A 79 15.53 -4.37 -9.23
C GLN A 79 16.88 -3.90 -9.81
N GLU A 80 17.64 -4.78 -10.45
CA GLU A 80 18.87 -4.47 -11.18
C GLU A 80 18.60 -3.43 -12.26
N LYS A 81 17.59 -3.66 -13.12
CA LYS A 81 17.20 -2.70 -14.14
C LYS A 81 16.83 -1.34 -13.55
N LEU A 82 16.09 -1.30 -12.44
CA LEU A 82 15.75 -0.05 -11.75
C LEU A 82 17.02 0.66 -11.22
N ARG A 83 17.98 -0.09 -10.67
CA ARG A 83 19.26 0.46 -10.20
C ARG A 83 20.13 0.99 -11.34
N GLU A 84 20.22 0.28 -12.47
CA GLU A 84 20.92 0.74 -13.67
C GLU A 84 20.33 2.05 -14.22
N LEU A 85 19.01 2.23 -14.08
CA LEU A 85 18.31 3.45 -14.45
C LEU A 85 18.42 4.58 -13.39
N ASN A 86 19.21 4.40 -12.32
CA ASN A 86 19.33 5.34 -11.20
C ASN A 86 17.97 5.69 -10.57
N THR A 87 17.08 4.70 -10.46
CA THR A 87 15.67 4.93 -10.08
C THR A 87 15.51 5.07 -8.58
N VAL A 88 14.83 6.14 -8.15
CA VAL A 88 14.27 6.28 -6.81
C VAL A 88 12.77 6.03 -6.88
N LEU A 89 12.29 5.07 -6.09
CA LEU A 89 10.87 4.69 -6.06
C LEU A 89 10.06 5.65 -5.20
N ILE A 90 8.88 6.04 -5.69
CA ILE A 90 7.87 6.79 -4.93
C ILE A 90 6.77 5.81 -4.53
N PRO A 91 6.71 5.38 -3.25
CA PRO A 91 5.70 4.43 -2.81
C PRO A 91 4.32 5.08 -2.74
N HIS A 92 3.28 4.28 -2.98
CA HIS A 92 1.88 4.66 -2.83
C HIS A 92 1.03 3.43 -2.50
N GLY A 93 -0.29 3.59 -2.30
CA GLY A 93 -1.18 2.54 -1.77
C GLY A 93 -1.10 1.17 -2.46
N SER A 94 -0.84 1.11 -3.77
CA SER A 94 -0.65 -0.17 -4.47
C SER A 94 0.57 -0.97 -3.98
N PHE A 95 1.65 -0.35 -3.49
CA PHE A 95 2.80 -1.09 -2.96
C PHE A 95 2.38 -2.01 -1.83
N THR A 96 1.71 -1.48 -0.81
CA THR A 96 1.21 -2.26 0.34
C THR A 96 -0.01 -3.12 0.01
N ALA A 97 -0.65 -2.92 -1.15
CA ALA A 97 -1.75 -3.77 -1.61
C ALA A 97 -1.27 -5.04 -2.33
N TYR A 98 -0.10 -4.98 -2.99
CA TYR A 98 0.45 -6.09 -3.76
C TYR A 98 1.70 -6.73 -3.15
N LEU A 99 2.37 -6.05 -2.22
CA LEU A 99 3.55 -6.50 -1.50
C LEU A 99 3.27 -6.40 0.00
N SER A 100 3.79 -7.35 0.77
CA SER A 100 3.76 -7.25 2.22
C SER A 100 4.71 -6.17 2.72
N THR A 101 4.46 -5.65 3.92
CA THR A 101 5.36 -4.69 4.58
C THR A 101 6.75 -5.28 4.77
N GLU A 102 6.84 -6.56 5.12
CA GLU A 102 8.09 -7.32 5.28
C GLU A 102 8.83 -7.43 3.96
N GLU A 103 8.14 -7.76 2.87
CA GLU A 103 8.74 -7.83 1.54
C GLU A 103 9.38 -6.49 1.12
N ILE A 104 8.68 -5.37 1.37
CA ILE A 104 9.22 -4.03 1.08
C ILE A 104 10.42 -3.70 1.99
N THR A 105 10.35 -4.05 3.28
CA THR A 105 11.43 -3.71 4.22
C THR A 105 12.65 -4.63 4.12
N ASP A 106 12.49 -5.86 3.62
CA ASP A 106 13.53 -6.88 3.66
C ASP A 106 14.07 -7.27 2.29
N ARG A 107 13.32 -7.05 1.19
CA ARG A 107 13.67 -7.60 -0.13
C ARG A 107 13.74 -6.57 -1.26
N LEU A 108 13.29 -5.34 -1.03
CA LEU A 108 13.32 -4.27 -2.04
C LEU A 108 14.61 -3.44 -1.94
N TYR A 109 15.67 -3.89 -2.58
CA TYR A 109 16.99 -3.23 -2.69
C TYR A 109 17.02 -2.17 -3.80
N VAL A 110 16.03 -1.27 -3.80
CA VAL A 110 15.97 -0.08 -4.67
C VAL A 110 15.66 1.14 -3.79
N PRO A 111 16.38 2.26 -3.89
CA PRO A 111 16.10 3.46 -3.11
C PRO A 111 14.63 3.86 -3.21
N MET A 112 14.04 4.25 -2.08
CA MET A 112 12.62 4.59 -2.00
C MET A 112 12.46 5.86 -1.17
N LEU A 113 11.66 6.80 -1.65
CA LEU A 113 11.35 8.03 -0.93
C LEU A 113 10.47 7.72 0.29
N GLY A 114 10.82 8.30 1.43
CA GLY A 114 10.07 8.17 2.68
C GLY A 114 10.70 7.18 3.68
N ASN A 115 9.90 6.78 4.67
CA ASN A 115 10.36 5.89 5.74
C ASN A 115 9.77 4.49 5.59
N ARG A 116 10.59 3.52 5.19
CA ARG A 116 10.20 2.10 5.07
C ARG A 116 9.59 1.54 6.35
N GLN A 117 10.10 1.96 7.51
CA GLN A 117 9.59 1.48 8.80
C GLN A 117 8.20 2.00 9.11
N LEU A 118 7.78 3.10 8.50
CA LEU A 118 6.45 3.66 8.71
C LEU A 118 5.35 2.76 8.14
N LEU A 119 5.64 2.01 7.07
CA LEU A 119 4.68 1.09 6.45
C LEU A 119 4.18 0.03 7.44
N HIS A 120 5.06 -0.44 8.33
CA HIS A 120 4.74 -1.36 9.44
C HIS A 120 3.76 -0.79 10.46
N TRP A 121 3.66 0.54 10.57
CA TRP A 121 2.72 1.23 11.45
C TRP A 121 1.40 1.53 10.75
N GLU A 122 1.43 1.78 9.45
CA GLU A 122 0.26 2.12 8.64
C GLU A 122 -0.59 0.88 8.31
N ALA A 123 0.04 -0.27 8.09
CA ALA A 123 -0.64 -1.52 7.72
C ALA A 123 -1.30 -2.25 8.90
N ASP A 124 -0.83 -2.01 10.14
CA ASP A 124 -1.34 -2.66 11.35
C ASP A 124 -2.25 -1.71 12.14
N ARG A 125 -3.50 -2.14 12.36
CA ARG A 125 -4.54 -1.31 13.01
C ARG A 125 -4.21 -0.97 14.46
N GLU A 126 -3.58 -1.88 15.21
CA GLU A 126 -3.25 -1.66 16.62
C GLU A 126 -2.08 -0.68 16.73
N ARG A 127 -1.06 -0.81 15.86
CA ARG A 127 0.04 0.15 15.76
C ARG A 127 -0.46 1.51 15.31
N GLN A 128 -1.34 1.58 14.30
CA GLN A 128 -1.96 2.83 13.86
C GLN A 128 -2.75 3.49 15.00
N LYS A 129 -3.60 2.74 15.71
CA LYS A 129 -4.34 3.24 16.88
C LYS A 129 -3.40 3.79 17.95
N LYS A 130 -2.34 3.04 18.28
CA LYS A 130 -1.30 3.47 19.23
C LYS A 130 -0.62 4.76 18.77
N TRP A 131 -0.26 4.86 17.49
CA TRP A 131 0.40 6.03 16.92
C TRP A 131 -0.50 7.27 17.00
N LEU A 132 -1.74 7.17 16.52
CA LEU A 132 -2.68 8.30 16.53
C LEU A 132 -3.06 8.73 17.96
N SER A 133 -3.23 7.77 18.88
CA SER A 133 -3.50 8.07 20.29
C SER A 133 -2.34 8.83 20.94
N LYS A 134 -1.08 8.39 20.68
CA LYS A 134 0.12 9.07 21.17
C LYS A 134 0.28 10.47 20.59
N ALA A 135 -0.22 10.72 19.38
CA ALA A 135 -0.24 12.04 18.76
C ALA A 135 -1.33 12.97 19.34
N GLY A 136 -2.12 12.52 20.33
CA GLY A 136 -3.18 13.32 20.95
C GLY A 136 -4.44 13.45 20.09
N LEU A 137 -4.61 12.62 19.06
CA LEU A 137 -5.78 12.66 18.20
C LEU A 137 -6.99 12.00 18.87
N LYS A 138 -8.17 12.60 18.70
CA LYS A 138 -9.43 12.01 19.16
C LYS A 138 -9.82 10.85 18.24
N LEU A 139 -9.81 9.64 18.79
CA LEU A 139 -10.18 8.41 18.07
C LEU A 139 -11.60 7.95 18.38
N PRO A 140 -12.27 7.26 17.45
CA PRO A 140 -13.51 6.55 17.76
C PRO A 140 -13.32 5.52 18.87
N ARG A 141 -14.29 5.38 19.76
CA ARG A 141 -14.35 4.31 20.76
C ARG A 141 -14.38 2.96 20.04
N THR A 142 -13.52 2.04 20.47
CA THR A 142 -13.50 0.64 19.99
C THR A 142 -14.25 -0.26 20.96
N PHE A 143 -15.05 -1.19 20.45
CA PHE A 143 -15.78 -2.17 21.23
C PHE A 143 -15.10 -3.53 21.06
N LYS A 144 -14.76 -4.21 22.16
CA LYS A 144 -14.07 -5.50 22.10
C LYS A 144 -15.03 -6.65 21.80
N LYS A 145 -16.30 -6.45 22.14
CA LYS A 145 -17.35 -7.46 22.07
C LYS A 145 -18.66 -6.84 21.57
N PRO A 146 -19.46 -7.55 20.75
CA PRO A 146 -20.77 -7.06 20.32
C PRO A 146 -21.73 -6.74 21.47
N GLU A 147 -21.56 -7.39 22.62
CA GLU A 147 -22.32 -7.14 23.85
C GLU A 147 -22.10 -5.73 24.42
N GLU A 148 -20.98 -5.08 24.08
CA GLU A 148 -20.65 -3.73 24.56
C GLU A 148 -21.31 -2.62 23.72
N ILE A 149 -21.99 -2.98 22.61
CA ILE A 149 -22.60 -2.02 21.69
C ILE A 149 -23.79 -1.33 22.36
N ASP A 150 -23.59 -0.07 22.73
CA ASP A 150 -24.56 0.82 23.38
C ASP A 150 -24.98 2.01 22.49
N THR A 151 -24.45 2.10 21.27
CA THR A 151 -24.66 3.21 20.34
C THR A 151 -24.50 2.77 18.89
N LEU A 152 -24.71 3.68 17.93
CA LEU A 152 -24.47 3.42 16.51
C LEU A 152 -22.96 3.20 16.27
N VAL A 153 -22.61 2.01 15.81
CA VAL A 153 -21.25 1.60 15.47
C VAL A 153 -21.12 1.26 13.98
N ILE A 154 -19.90 1.36 13.46
CA ILE A 154 -19.52 0.82 12.16
C ILE A 154 -18.62 -0.39 12.38
N ALA A 155 -19.07 -1.56 11.95
CA ALA A 155 -18.32 -2.80 11.99
C ALA A 155 -17.42 -2.89 10.74
N LYS A 156 -16.11 -3.00 10.96
CA LYS A 156 -15.11 -3.03 9.90
C LYS A 156 -14.55 -4.42 9.72
N LEU A 157 -14.66 -4.95 8.51
CA LEU A 157 -14.08 -6.24 8.15
C LEU A 157 -12.55 -6.14 8.03
N PRO A 158 -11.82 -7.23 8.35
CA PRO A 158 -10.37 -7.28 8.16
C PRO A 158 -10.00 -7.21 6.66
N GLY A 159 -8.84 -6.60 6.39
CA GLY A 159 -8.23 -6.52 5.05
C GLY A 159 -8.45 -5.21 4.29
N ALA A 160 -7.62 -5.01 3.26
CA ALA A 160 -7.58 -3.80 2.43
C ALA A 160 -8.59 -3.86 1.26
N LYS A 161 -9.89 -3.93 1.57
CA LYS A 161 -10.97 -3.97 0.56
C LYS A 161 -11.67 -2.63 0.32
N GLY A 162 -11.05 -1.51 0.71
CA GLY A 162 -11.63 -0.17 0.51
C GLY A 162 -13.00 0.03 1.18
N GLY A 163 -13.22 -0.56 2.36
CA GLY A 163 -14.49 -0.45 3.08
C GLY A 163 -15.60 -1.41 2.60
N LYS A 164 -15.33 -2.24 1.58
CA LYS A 164 -16.31 -3.23 1.10
C LYS A 164 -16.70 -4.20 2.22
N GLY A 165 -18.00 -4.32 2.47
CA GLY A 165 -18.58 -5.21 3.47
C GLY A 165 -18.66 -4.61 4.88
N TYR A 166 -18.31 -3.34 5.05
CA TYR A 166 -18.58 -2.64 6.31
C TYR A 166 -20.09 -2.49 6.50
N PHE A 167 -20.52 -2.47 7.75
CA PHE A 167 -21.93 -2.29 8.06
C PHE A 167 -22.14 -1.56 9.37
N LEU A 168 -23.30 -0.91 9.49
CA LEU A 168 -23.72 -0.24 10.71
C LEU A 168 -24.47 -1.20 11.62
N ALA A 169 -24.31 -1.07 12.93
CA ALA A 169 -25.13 -1.74 13.93
C ALA A 169 -25.36 -0.78 15.11
N ASN A 170 -26.46 -0.92 15.82
CA ASN A 170 -26.77 -0.09 16.99
C ASN A 170 -27.11 -0.93 18.23
N SER A 171 -27.04 -2.26 18.11
CA SER A 171 -27.19 -3.22 19.21
C SER A 171 -26.47 -4.52 18.85
N ARG A 172 -26.30 -5.39 19.85
CA ARG A 172 -25.79 -6.75 19.68
C ARG A 172 -26.61 -7.56 18.67
N GLU A 173 -27.93 -7.48 18.75
CA GLU A 173 -28.86 -8.23 17.89
C GLU A 173 -28.75 -7.76 16.44
N ALA A 174 -28.71 -6.44 16.23
CA ALA A 174 -28.53 -5.85 14.91
C ALA A 174 -27.19 -6.26 14.28
N PHE A 175 -26.12 -6.29 15.08
CA PHE A 175 -24.81 -6.78 14.65
C PHE A 175 -24.87 -8.25 14.24
N GLN A 176 -25.39 -9.13 15.10
CA GLN A 176 -25.45 -10.57 14.84
C GLN A 176 -26.33 -10.90 13.62
N LYS A 177 -27.45 -10.19 13.45
CA LYS A 177 -28.32 -10.34 12.27
C LYS A 177 -27.55 -10.05 10.98
N LYS A 178 -26.83 -8.93 10.94
CA LYS A 178 -26.04 -8.54 9.75
C LYS A 178 -24.88 -9.51 9.48
N VAL A 179 -24.17 -9.96 10.50
CA VAL A 179 -23.13 -11.00 10.36
C VAL A 179 -23.72 -12.27 9.74
N ASN A 180 -24.86 -12.76 10.26
CA ASN A 180 -25.51 -13.96 9.75
C ASN A 180 -25.97 -13.79 8.29
N GLU A 181 -26.53 -12.64 7.92
CA GLU A 181 -26.90 -12.32 6.54
C GLU A 181 -25.68 -12.31 5.60
N MET A 182 -24.56 -11.73 6.04
CA MET A 182 -23.32 -11.70 5.26
C MET A 182 -22.71 -13.08 5.07
N ILE A 183 -22.74 -13.94 6.10
CA ILE A 183 -22.31 -15.34 6.00
C ILE A 183 -23.19 -16.10 5.00
N LYS A 184 -24.52 -15.96 5.09
CA LYS A 184 -25.45 -16.59 4.15
C LYS A 184 -25.20 -16.17 2.70
N ARG A 185 -24.78 -14.92 2.48
CA ARG A 185 -24.45 -14.38 1.16
C ARG A 185 -23.04 -14.73 0.68
N GLY A 186 -22.26 -15.49 1.46
CA GLY A 186 -20.87 -15.83 1.13
C GLY A 186 -19.91 -14.65 1.16
N LEU A 187 -20.29 -13.54 1.81
CA LEU A 187 -19.46 -12.33 1.92
C LEU A 187 -18.48 -12.39 3.10
N LEU A 188 -18.74 -13.27 4.06
CA LEU A 188 -17.92 -13.52 5.26
C LEU A 188 -17.79 -15.01 5.54
N GLY A 189 -16.58 -15.46 5.85
CA GLY A 189 -16.36 -16.76 6.49
C GLY A 189 -16.57 -16.69 8.00
N LYS A 190 -16.84 -17.83 8.65
CA LYS A 190 -16.98 -17.89 10.11
C LYS A 190 -15.73 -17.39 10.86
N GLY A 191 -14.53 -17.64 10.32
CA GLY A 191 -13.27 -17.15 10.89
C GLY A 191 -13.02 -15.64 10.72
N ASP A 192 -13.76 -14.97 9.83
CA ASP A 192 -13.65 -13.53 9.64
C ASP A 192 -14.39 -12.74 10.72
N VAL A 193 -15.42 -13.34 11.33
CA VAL A 193 -16.25 -12.70 12.37
C VAL A 193 -15.41 -12.30 13.58
N ALA A 194 -14.50 -13.16 14.01
CA ALA A 194 -13.60 -12.90 15.14
C ALA A 194 -12.58 -11.78 14.87
N ARG A 195 -12.46 -11.33 13.61
CA ARG A 195 -11.52 -10.31 13.16
C ARG A 195 -12.23 -8.99 12.79
N ILE A 196 -13.53 -8.90 13.02
CA ILE A 196 -14.30 -7.66 12.84
C ILE A 196 -13.89 -6.68 13.93
N HIS A 197 -13.71 -5.42 13.54
CA HIS A 197 -13.20 -4.35 14.38
C HIS A 197 -14.14 -3.15 14.48
#